data_AF-A0A7W6A5Q5-F1
#
_entry.id   AF-A0A7W6A5Q5-F1
#
_cell.length_a   1.000
_cell.length_b   1.000
_cell.length_c   1.000
_cell.angle_alpha   90.00
_cell.angle_beta   90.00
_cell.angle_gamma   90.00
#
_symmetry.space_group_name_H-M   'P 1'
#
loop_
_entity.id
_entity.type
_entity.pdbx_description
1 polymer ?
#
loop_
_entity_poly.entity_id
_entity_poly.type
_entity_poly.pdbx_seq_one_letter_code
_entity_poly.pdbx_strand_id
1 'polypeptide(L)'
;MASRHDKMLTRLHRVRTLQLNLTMAEEARAQERVATEQQLSHRIGQLIQAVSPTPTPSASAASLMASAHFRHRLIESADAATRRVEVAEQRAAHAGEQTKAAKRDQTAVEKLIDRARVAAIRAEMRALEDMPASGGRRNRHDPC
;
A
#
# COMPACT_ATOMS: atom_id res chain seq x y z
N MET A 1 27.13 -13.62 19.06
CA MET A 1 26.26 -14.50 18.25
C MET A 1 24.82 -14.02 18.42
N ALA A 2 24.13 -13.63 17.34
CA ALA A 2 22.74 -13.18 17.43
C ALA A 2 21.85 -14.25 18.09
N SER A 3 21.06 -13.84 19.09
CA SER A 3 20.16 -14.75 19.80
C SER A 3 19.12 -15.36 18.85
N ARG A 4 18.55 -16.52 19.21
CA ARG A 4 17.48 -17.14 18.40
C ARG A 4 16.31 -16.17 18.17
N HIS A 5 16.01 -15.33 19.16
CA HIS A 5 14.97 -14.31 19.08
C HIS A 5 15.31 -13.21 18.06
N ASP A 6 16.55 -12.73 18.03
CA ASP A 6 17.00 -11.70 17.08
C ASP A 6 16.95 -12.19 15.62
N LYS A 7 17.38 -13.44 15.39
CA LYS A 7 17.24 -14.10 14.08
C LYS A 7 15.78 -14.24 13.66
N MET A 8 14.89 -14.57 14.60
CA MET A 8 13.45 -14.67 14.35
C MET A 8 12.86 -13.30 13.97
N LEU A 9 13.16 -12.24 14.73
CA LEU A 9 12.68 -10.88 14.45
C LEU A 9 13.18 -10.36 13.10
N THR A 10 14.44 -10.64 12.76
CA THR A 10 15.01 -10.28 11.44
C THR A 10 14.25 -10.96 10.30
N ARG A 11 13.94 -12.26 10.44
CA ARG A 11 13.14 -13.00 9.46
C ARG A 11 11.72 -12.43 9.36
N LEU A 12 11.10 -12.14 10.50
CA LEU A 12 9.75 -11.58 10.55
C LEU A 12 9.70 -10.21 9.88
N HIS A 13 10.68 -9.34 10.17
CA HIS A 13 10.82 -8.03 9.54
C HIS A 13 10.91 -8.16 8.02
N ARG A 14 11.79 -9.05 7.51
CA ARG A 14 11.90 -9.30 6.07
C ARG A 14 10.56 -9.70 5.45
N VAL A 15 9.82 -10.60 6.10
CA VAL A 15 8.49 -11.02 5.61
C VAL A 15 7.50 -9.86 5.64
N ARG A 16 7.46 -9.06 6.70
CA ARG A 16 6.57 -7.89 6.80
C ARG A 16 6.90 -6.82 5.77
N THR A 17 8.18 -6.59 5.49
CA THR A 17 8.61 -5.70 4.41
C THR A 17 8.13 -6.20 3.05
N LEU A 18 8.24 -7.52 2.78
CA LEU A 18 7.74 -8.11 1.54
C LEU A 18 6.21 -7.97 1.43
N GLN A 19 5.48 -8.24 2.50
CA GLN A 19 4.02 -8.08 2.53
C GLN A 19 3.59 -6.63 2.30
N LEU A 20 4.29 -5.66 2.90
CA LEU A 20 4.04 -4.24 2.67
C LEU A 20 4.26 -3.87 1.19
N ASN A 21 5.33 -4.36 0.57
CA ASN A 21 5.58 -4.08 -0.84
C ASN A 21 4.50 -4.68 -1.75
N LEU A 22 3.99 -5.86 -1.41
CA LEU A 22 2.89 -6.50 -2.14
C LEU A 22 1.60 -5.67 -2.03
N THR A 23 1.21 -5.25 -0.83
CA THR A 23 -0.01 -4.44 -0.64
C THR A 23 0.10 -3.06 -1.28
N MET A 24 1.28 -2.42 -1.21
CA MET A 24 1.56 -1.17 -1.93
C MET A 24 1.42 -1.32 -3.45
N ALA A 25 1.89 -2.45 -4.01
CA ALA A 25 1.74 -2.72 -5.43
C ALA A 25 0.28 -2.98 -5.82
N GLU A 26 -0.48 -3.67 -4.97
CA GLU A 26 -1.92 -3.89 -5.16
C GLU A 26 -2.72 -2.58 -5.08
N GLU A 27 -2.40 -1.71 -4.12
CA GLU A 27 -2.98 -0.37 -4.00
C GLU A 27 -2.71 0.46 -5.27
N ALA A 28 -1.47 0.47 -5.76
CA ALA A 28 -1.12 1.20 -6.98
C ALA A 28 -1.93 0.70 -8.21
N ARG A 29 -2.06 -0.62 -8.36
CA ARG A 29 -2.87 -1.22 -9.43
C ARG A 29 -4.36 -0.89 -9.29
N ALA A 30 -4.88 -0.86 -8.06
CA ALA A 30 -6.27 -0.51 -7.81
C ALA A 30 -6.55 0.96 -8.16
N GLN A 31 -5.63 1.87 -7.84
CA GLN A 31 -5.73 3.28 -8.23
C GLN A 31 -5.64 3.47 -9.76
N GLU A 32 -4.74 2.75 -10.43
CA GLU A 32 -4.67 2.75 -11.90
C GLU A 32 -5.98 2.25 -12.52
N ARG A 33 -6.62 1.25 -11.90
CA ARG A 33 -7.92 0.75 -12.37
C ARG A 33 -9.00 1.82 -12.23
N VAL A 34 -9.06 2.55 -11.11
CA VAL A 34 -9.99 3.67 -10.93
C VAL A 34 -9.80 4.70 -12.04
N ALA A 35 -8.56 5.12 -12.30
CA ALA A 35 -8.26 6.09 -13.35
C ALA A 35 -8.70 5.59 -14.75
N THR A 36 -8.48 4.31 -15.04
CA THR A 36 -8.90 3.70 -16.32
C THR A 36 -10.43 3.70 -16.47
N GLU A 37 -11.17 3.31 -15.43
CA GLU A 37 -12.63 3.28 -15.47
C GLU A 37 -13.23 4.70 -15.54
N GLN A 38 -12.64 5.66 -14.84
CA GLN A 38 -13.03 7.07 -14.93
C GLN A 38 -12.80 7.63 -16.34
N GLN A 39 -11.68 7.29 -16.98
CA GLN A 39 -11.41 7.67 -18.37
C GLN A 39 -12.43 7.06 -19.33
N LEU A 40 -12.82 5.79 -19.13
CA LEU A 40 -13.86 5.14 -19.92
C LEU A 40 -15.22 5.84 -19.76
N SER A 41 -15.62 6.13 -18.51
CA SER A 41 -16.85 6.85 -18.22
C SER A 41 -16.88 8.23 -18.89
N HIS A 42 -15.77 8.97 -18.80
CA HIS A 42 -15.63 10.27 -19.47
C HIS A 42 -15.78 10.18 -20.99
N ARG A 43 -15.14 9.18 -21.63
CA ARG A 43 -15.25 8.95 -23.07
C ARG A 43 -16.69 8.61 -23.48
N ILE A 44 -17.41 7.80 -22.70
CA ILE A 44 -18.82 7.51 -22.97
C ILE A 44 -19.65 8.80 -22.90
N GLY A 45 -19.39 9.67 -21.92
CA GLY A 45 -20.02 10.99 -21.83
C GLY A 45 -19.80 11.84 -23.09
N GLN A 46 -18.56 11.87 -23.61
CA GLN A 46 -18.25 12.58 -24.86
C GLN A 46 -19.00 11.99 -26.06
N LEU A 47 -19.11 10.67 -26.16
CA LEU A 47 -19.86 9.99 -27.23
C LEU A 47 -21.36 10.31 -27.17
N ILE A 48 -21.94 10.38 -25.97
CA ILE A 48 -23.35 10.77 -25.79
C ILE A 48 -23.58 12.20 -26.29
N GLN A 49 -22.66 13.12 -26.00
CA GLN A 49 -22.75 14.50 -26.49
C GLN A 49 -22.63 14.57 -28.02
N ALA A 50 -21.70 13.82 -28.60
CA ALA A 50 -21.50 13.78 -30.06
C ALA A 50 -22.71 13.22 -30.83
N VAL A 51 -23.47 12.29 -30.23
CA VAL A 51 -24.65 11.66 -30.85
C VAL A 51 -25.96 12.39 -30.47
N SER A 52 -25.89 13.45 -29.67
CA SER A 52 -27.07 14.23 -29.32
C SER A 52 -27.62 14.95 -30.55
N PRO A 53 -28.94 14.91 -30.79
CA PRO A 53 -29.52 15.45 -32.02
C PRO A 53 -29.28 16.97 -32.09
N THR A 54 -28.46 17.40 -33.05
CA THR A 54 -28.39 18.81 -33.45
C THR A 54 -29.52 19.11 -34.44
N PRO A 55 -30.25 20.22 -34.29
CA PRO A 55 -31.30 20.61 -35.23
C PRO A 55 -30.66 21.09 -36.54
N THR A 56 -30.25 20.14 -37.37
CA THR A 56 -29.77 20.39 -38.73
C THR A 56 -30.93 20.21 -39.72
N PRO A 57 -31.25 21.23 -40.55
CA PRO A 57 -32.42 21.22 -41.43
C PRO A 57 -32.38 20.15 -42.54
N SER A 58 -31.27 19.42 -42.71
CA SER A 58 -31.06 18.38 -43.72
C SER A 58 -30.97 16.95 -43.17
N ALA A 59 -31.24 16.72 -41.89
CA ALA A 59 -31.13 15.39 -41.31
C ALA A 59 -32.25 14.46 -41.82
N SER A 60 -31.88 13.31 -42.40
CA SER A 60 -32.85 12.31 -42.84
C SER A 60 -33.48 11.56 -41.65
N ALA A 61 -34.71 11.07 -41.81
CA ALA A 61 -35.38 10.27 -40.78
C ALA A 61 -34.55 9.04 -40.34
N ALA A 62 -33.84 8.40 -41.27
CA ALA A 62 -32.96 7.28 -40.97
C ALA A 62 -31.76 7.67 -40.08
N SER A 63 -31.16 8.85 -40.31
CA SER A 63 -30.08 9.39 -39.47
C SER A 63 -30.56 9.68 -38.04
N LEU A 64 -31.79 10.19 -37.90
CA LEU A 64 -32.40 10.43 -36.59
C LEU A 64 -32.68 9.13 -35.83
N MET A 65 -33.24 8.11 -36.50
CA MET A 65 -33.48 6.79 -35.90
C MET A 65 -32.17 6.11 -35.47
N ALA A 66 -31.13 6.17 -36.30
CA ALA A 66 -29.81 5.63 -35.96
C ALA A 66 -29.21 6.34 -34.74
N SER A 67 -29.29 7.67 -34.69
CA SER A 67 -28.80 8.47 -33.56
C SER A 67 -29.54 8.14 -32.27
N ALA A 68 -30.86 7.97 -32.32
CA ALA A 68 -31.67 7.54 -31.17
C ALA A 68 -31.27 6.15 -30.66
N HIS A 69 -31.05 5.18 -31.56
CA HIS A 69 -30.60 3.84 -31.20
C HIS A 69 -29.22 3.84 -30.53
N PHE A 70 -28.24 4.56 -31.10
CA PHE A 70 -26.90 4.65 -30.51
C PHE A 70 -26.90 5.39 -29.18
N ARG A 71 -27.70 6.45 -29.04
CA ARG A 71 -27.87 7.16 -27.77
C ARG A 71 -28.40 6.24 -26.68
N HIS A 72 -29.42 5.43 -26.97
CA HIS A 72 -29.97 4.48 -26.00
C HIS A 72 -28.90 3.50 -25.51
N ARG A 73 -28.15 2.88 -26.43
CA ARG A 73 -27.02 1.98 -26.12
C ARG A 73 -25.90 2.66 -25.32
N LEU A 74 -25.60 3.92 -25.61
CA LEU A 74 -24.59 4.68 -24.88
C LEU A 74 -25.06 5.01 -23.46
N ILE A 75 -26.35 5.28 -23.24
CA ILE A 75 -26.90 5.47 -21.89
C ILE A 75 -26.79 4.18 -21.06
N GLU A 76 -27.17 3.03 -21.63
CA GLU A 76 -26.98 1.73 -20.96
C GLU A 76 -25.51 1.47 -20.60
N SER A 77 -24.61 1.84 -21.52
CA SER A 77 -23.16 1.71 -21.31
C SER A 77 -22.64 2.68 -20.25
N ALA A 78 -23.20 3.88 -20.15
CA ALA A 78 -22.85 4.86 -19.14
C ALA A 78 -23.22 4.37 -17.73
N ASP A 79 -24.43 3.82 -17.56
CA ASP A 79 -24.85 3.24 -16.28
C ASP A 79 -23.93 2.08 -15.85
N ALA A 80 -23.52 1.25 -16.80
CA ALA A 80 -22.56 0.18 -16.55
C ALA A 80 -21.16 0.72 -16.20
N ALA A 81 -20.71 1.78 -16.85
CA ALA A 81 -19.43 2.42 -16.56
C ALA A 81 -19.42 3.09 -15.17
N THR A 82 -20.49 3.77 -14.78
CA THR A 82 -20.65 4.34 -13.43
C THR A 82 -20.52 3.27 -12.36
N ARG A 83 -21.23 2.14 -12.50
CA ARG A 83 -21.11 1.01 -11.57
C ARG A 83 -19.69 0.44 -11.50
N ARG A 84 -18.96 0.40 -12.63
CA ARG A 84 -17.57 -0.07 -12.65
C ARG A 84 -16.64 0.88 -11.90
N VAL A 85 -16.84 2.19 -12.04
CA VAL A 85 -16.09 3.21 -11.27
C VAL A 85 -16.34 3.02 -9.78
N GLU A 86 -17.60 2.93 -9.35
CA GLU A 86 -17.94 2.74 -7.93
C GLU A 86 -17.28 1.49 -7.33
N VAL A 87 -17.32 0.35 -8.05
CA VAL A 87 -16.67 -0.89 -7.61
C VAL A 87 -15.15 -0.74 -7.59
N ALA A 88 -14.55 -0.06 -8.57
CA ALA A 88 -13.12 0.19 -8.60
C ALA A 88 -12.68 1.07 -7.42
N GLU A 89 -13.44 2.11 -7.09
CA GLU A 89 -13.17 3.01 -5.96
C GLU A 89 -13.27 2.27 -4.62
N GLN A 90 -14.29 1.44 -4.44
CA GLN A 90 -14.42 0.59 -3.24
C GLN A 90 -13.22 -0.36 -3.08
N ARG A 91 -12.76 -0.97 -4.18
CA ARG A 91 -11.58 -1.83 -4.17
C ARG A 91 -10.30 -1.05 -3.87
N ALA A 92 -10.14 0.14 -4.44
CA ALA A 92 -8.99 1.00 -4.17
C ALA A 92 -8.95 1.46 -2.71
N ALA A 93 -10.11 1.82 -2.13
CA ALA A 93 -10.23 2.14 -0.72
C ALA A 93 -9.85 0.94 0.17
N HIS A 94 -10.35 -0.26 -0.15
CA HIS A 94 -10.00 -1.47 0.58
C HIS A 94 -8.50 -1.80 0.50
N ALA A 95 -7.90 -1.70 -0.69
CA ALA A 95 -6.46 -1.90 -0.88
C ALA A 95 -5.63 -0.88 -0.07
N GLY A 96 -6.06 0.39 -0.03
CA GLY A 96 -5.41 1.41 0.80
C GLY A 96 -5.46 1.09 2.30
N GLU A 97 -6.58 0.57 2.80
CA GLU A 97 -6.67 0.10 4.19
C GLU A 97 -5.77 -1.11 4.49
N GLN A 98 -5.64 -2.04 3.54
CA GLN A 98 -4.69 -3.15 3.66
C GLN A 98 -3.24 -2.67 3.70
N THR A 99 -2.85 -1.69 2.87
CA THR A 99 -1.52 -1.07 2.94
C THR A 99 -1.29 -0.42 4.30
N LYS A 100 -2.25 0.35 4.82
CA LYS A 100 -2.15 0.97 6.15
C LYS A 100 -2.00 -0.08 7.26
N ALA A 101 -2.72 -1.20 7.17
CA ALA A 101 -2.56 -2.32 8.10
C ALA A 101 -1.15 -2.93 8.01
N ALA A 102 -0.65 -3.21 6.80
CA ALA A 102 0.69 -3.75 6.58
C ALA A 102 1.79 -2.80 7.08
N LYS A 103 1.63 -1.48 6.91
CA LYS A 103 2.55 -0.47 7.47
C LYS A 103 2.58 -0.51 9.00
N ARG A 104 1.42 -0.67 9.64
CA ARG A 104 1.32 -0.79 11.12
C ARG A 104 2.02 -2.05 11.62
N ASP A 105 1.83 -3.18 10.94
CA ASP A 105 2.50 -4.44 11.25
C ASP A 105 4.03 -4.32 11.13
N GLN A 106 4.51 -3.74 10.03
CA GLN A 106 5.93 -3.50 9.80
C GLN A 106 6.54 -2.63 10.91
N THR A 107 5.88 -1.50 11.24
CA THR A 107 6.29 -0.59 12.31
C THR A 107 6.32 -1.29 13.68
N ALA A 108 5.35 -2.19 13.94
CA ALA A 108 5.32 -2.95 15.19
C ALA A 108 6.53 -3.88 15.31
N VAL A 109 6.94 -4.54 14.22
CA VAL A 109 8.12 -5.40 14.20
C VAL A 109 9.41 -4.60 14.36
N GLU A 110 9.53 -3.44 13.72
CA GLU A 110 10.67 -2.53 13.89
C GLU A 110 10.82 -2.13 15.36
N LYS A 111 9.73 -1.75 16.02
CA LYS A 111 9.72 -1.45 17.47
C LYS A 111 10.16 -2.63 18.33
N LEU A 112 9.82 -3.86 17.97
CA LEU A 112 10.28 -5.05 18.68
C LEU A 112 11.79 -5.27 18.51
N ILE A 113 12.31 -5.05 17.30
CA ILE A 113 13.75 -5.11 17.02
C ILE A 113 14.50 -4.06 17.86
N ASP A 114 14.02 -2.82 17.89
CA ASP A 114 14.68 -1.76 18.66
C ASP A 114 14.66 -2.05 20.16
N ARG A 115 13.54 -2.57 20.70
CA ARG A 115 13.49 -3.02 22.10
C ARG A 115 14.47 -4.15 22.38
N ALA A 116 14.61 -5.12 21.47
CA ALA A 116 15.56 -6.21 21.60
C ALA A 116 17.01 -5.70 21.58
N ARG A 117 17.33 -4.74 20.70
CA ARG A 117 18.65 -4.08 20.65
C ARG A 117 18.97 -3.36 21.94
N VAL A 118 18.06 -2.54 22.46
CA VAL A 118 18.24 -1.82 23.73
C VAL A 118 18.42 -2.79 24.89
N ALA A 119 17.67 -3.90 24.93
CA ALA A 119 17.82 -4.92 25.95
C ALA A 119 19.19 -5.62 25.89
N ALA A 120 19.68 -5.92 24.68
CA ALA A 120 21.01 -6.50 24.49
C ALA A 120 22.12 -5.56 24.99
N ILE A 121 22.06 -4.28 24.61
CA ILE A 121 23.02 -3.26 25.07
C ILE A 121 23.02 -3.16 26.61
N ARG A 122 21.84 -3.13 27.24
CA ARG A 122 21.75 -3.10 28.71
C ARG A 122 22.32 -4.35 29.36
N ALA A 123 22.15 -5.53 28.76
CA ALA A 123 22.73 -6.76 29.26
C ALA A 123 24.26 -6.76 29.15
N GLU A 124 24.80 -6.23 28.05
CA GLU A 124 26.24 -6.05 27.86
C GLU A 124 26.82 -5.05 28.86
N MET A 125 26.15 -3.90 29.10
CA MET A 125 26.60 -2.94 30.12
C MET A 125 26.65 -3.55 31.52
N ARG A 126 25.62 -4.30 31.94
CA ARG A 126 25.64 -5.00 33.24
C ARG A 126 26.74 -6.05 33.30
N ALA A 127 26.94 -6.81 32.22
CA ALA A 127 28.01 -7.80 32.17
C ALA A 127 29.39 -7.17 32.36
N LEU A 128 29.62 -5.96 31.84
CA LEU A 128 30.85 -5.18 32.06
C LEU A 128 30.96 -4.68 33.51
N GLU A 129 29.87 -4.21 34.11
CA GLU A 129 29.82 -3.80 35.53
C GLU A 129 30.12 -4.98 36.48
N ASP A 130 29.62 -6.18 36.14
CA ASP A 130 29.80 -7.41 36.91
C ASP A 130 31.17 -8.08 36.67
N MET A 131 32.02 -7.54 35.76
CA MET A 131 33.35 -8.11 35.54
C MET A 131 34.21 -7.95 36.81
N PRO A 132 34.82 -9.03 37.31
CA PRO A 132 35.75 -8.91 38.42
C PRO A 132 36.91 -8.02 38.01
N ALA A 133 37.35 -7.13 38.91
CA ALA A 133 38.49 -6.26 38.66
C ALA A 133 39.71 -7.11 38.24
N SER A 134 40.08 -7.03 36.97
CA SER A 134 41.24 -7.70 36.39
C SER A 134 42.51 -7.02 36.88
N GLY A 135 42.87 -7.21 38.16
CA GLY A 135 43.94 -6.44 38.78
C GLY A 135 44.28 -6.85 40.21
N GLY A 136 44.16 -8.14 40.54
CA GLY A 136 44.54 -8.69 41.84
C GLY A 136 46.00 -9.11 41.98
N ARG A 137 46.93 -8.67 41.11
CA ARG A 137 48.37 -8.73 41.43
C ARG A 137 48.78 -7.38 42.01
N ARG A 138 48.56 -7.24 43.32
CA ARG A 138 49.16 -6.16 44.12
C ARG A 138 50.67 -6.34 44.02
N ASN A 139 51.36 -5.55 43.19
CA ASN A 139 52.77 -5.26 43.41
C ASN A 139 52.86 -4.50 44.74
N ARG A 140 52.90 -5.24 45.85
CA ARG A 140 53.27 -4.71 47.15
C ARG A 140 54.77 -4.48 47.08
N HIS A 141 55.17 -3.29 46.64
CA HIS A 141 56.52 -2.84 46.91
C HIS A 141 56.50 -2.36 48.37
N ASP A 142 56.99 -3.19 49.28
CA ASP A 142 57.24 -2.74 50.65
C ASP A 142 58.36 -1.68 50.60
N PRO A 143 58.15 -0.47 51.18
CA PRO A 143 59.23 0.48 51.33
C PRO A 143 60.15 0.01 52.47
N CYS A 144 61.45 -0.06 52.16
CA CYS A 144 62.53 -0.38 53.08
C CYS A 144 62.66 0.64 54.22
#